data_AF-A0A944L1I9-F1
#
_entry.id   AF-A0A944L1I9-F1
#
_cell.length_a   1.000
_cell.length_b   1.000
_cell.length_c   1.000
_cell.angle_alpha   90.00
_cell.angle_beta   90.00
_cell.angle_gamma   90.00
#
_symmetry.space_group_name_H-M   'P 1'
#
loop_
_entity.id
_entity.type
_entity.pdbx_description
1 polymer ?
#
loop_
_entity_poly.entity_id
_entity_poly.type
_entity_poly.pdbx_seq_one_letter_code
_entity_poly.pdbx_strand_id
1 'polypeptide(L)'
;MRAPQECASWVWELDEFATPGLESALMTAARMSAVLRDHGLLEPSGLEWDWFIFGVGGLGLHTRLSLAGGAIDDARQAQRVVQCRPAGFPDAQVSDILVSGVGTWLDAEGKHRREHRLVELTVSPDSIGLSAEVAVFHDIWGEFDFRGQPHPDVCKRNAPRLAAALQALDSLLGVAAEPGEATYFGRAEGYGIQVPEVLDGRGPDLTDLL
;
A
#
# COMPACT_ATOMS: atom_id res chain seq x y z
N MET A 1 -14.79 -5.28 -4.64
CA MET A 1 -14.25 -6.62 -4.33
C MET A 1 -12.73 -6.51 -4.20
N ARG A 2 -12.01 -7.42 -3.53
CA ARG A 2 -10.54 -7.36 -3.43
C ARG A 2 -9.90 -8.39 -4.36
N ALA A 3 -8.98 -7.97 -5.21
CA ALA A 3 -8.20 -8.83 -6.09
C ALA A 3 -7.00 -9.48 -5.36
N PRO A 4 -6.53 -10.66 -5.83
CA PRO A 4 -5.33 -11.30 -5.29
C PRO A 4 -4.03 -10.57 -5.65
N GLN A 5 -4.05 -9.70 -6.66
CA GLN A 5 -2.95 -8.81 -7.03
C GLN A 5 -3.44 -7.36 -7.09
N GLU A 6 -2.53 -6.40 -6.99
CA GLU A 6 -2.83 -4.98 -7.05
C GLU A 6 -3.44 -4.61 -8.40
N CYS A 7 -4.44 -3.74 -8.39
CA CYS A 7 -4.98 -3.10 -9.59
C CYS A 7 -4.07 -1.98 -10.07
N ALA A 8 -3.33 -1.37 -9.14
CA ALA A 8 -2.40 -0.28 -9.38
C ALA A 8 -1.49 -0.13 -8.16
N SER A 9 -0.25 0.28 -8.39
CA SER A 9 0.63 0.77 -7.35
C SER A 9 1.45 1.97 -7.81
N TRP A 10 2.00 2.68 -6.82
CA TRP A 10 2.81 3.88 -6.99
C TRP A 10 4.03 3.74 -6.09
N VAL A 11 5.22 3.85 -6.69
CA VAL A 11 6.50 3.61 -6.04
C VAL A 11 7.29 4.92 -5.98
N TRP A 12 7.90 5.19 -4.83
CA TRP A 12 8.82 6.31 -4.65
C TRP A 12 10.20 5.77 -4.27
N GLU A 13 11.22 6.21 -5.00
CA GLU A 13 12.61 6.09 -4.57
C GLU A 13 12.96 7.28 -3.67
N LEU A 14 13.45 7.01 -2.46
CA LEU A 14 13.56 7.98 -1.37
C LEU A 14 15.01 8.30 -0.99
N ASP A 15 15.96 8.02 -1.87
CA ASP A 15 17.39 8.26 -1.66
C ASP A 15 17.72 9.72 -1.31
N GLU A 16 16.99 10.68 -1.88
CA GLU A 16 17.14 12.11 -1.60
C GLU A 16 16.29 12.60 -0.41
N PHE A 17 15.35 11.77 0.07
CA PHE A 17 14.37 12.14 1.10
C PHE A 17 14.82 11.73 2.51
N ALA A 18 15.34 10.51 2.68
CA ALA A 18 15.81 10.01 3.97
C ALA A 18 16.90 8.96 3.80
N THR A 19 17.76 8.83 4.83
CA THR A 19 18.81 7.80 4.79
C THR A 19 18.22 6.40 4.90
N PRO A 20 18.82 5.38 4.27
CA PRO A 20 18.36 4.00 4.38
C PRO A 20 18.36 3.46 5.83
N GLY A 21 17.58 2.40 6.05
CA GLY A 21 17.52 1.66 7.32
C GLY A 21 16.18 1.70 8.04
N LEU A 22 16.03 0.80 9.01
CA LEU A 22 14.77 0.52 9.70
C LEU A 22 14.13 1.73 10.39
N GLU A 23 14.93 2.54 11.09
CA GLU A 23 14.40 3.71 11.81
C GLU A 23 13.83 4.75 10.84
N SER A 24 14.54 5.04 9.75
CA SER A 24 14.06 5.91 8.68
C SER A 24 12.82 5.34 7.99
N ALA A 25 12.80 4.04 7.71
CA ALA A 25 11.63 3.39 7.12
C ALA A 25 10.39 3.52 8.00
N LEU A 26 10.51 3.32 9.31
CA LEU A 26 9.39 3.51 10.25
C LEU A 26 8.95 4.98 10.34
N MET A 27 9.89 5.92 10.34
CA MET A 27 9.58 7.36 10.31
C MET A 27 8.84 7.75 9.03
N THR A 28 9.32 7.30 7.88
CA THR A 28 8.68 7.51 6.57
C THR A 28 7.29 6.88 6.53
N ALA A 29 7.16 5.63 6.97
CA ALA A 29 5.89 4.93 7.08
C ALA A 29 4.89 5.68 7.96
N ALA A 30 5.33 6.25 9.09
CA ALA A 30 4.49 7.05 9.97
C ALA A 30 3.97 8.33 9.27
N ARG A 31 4.86 9.06 8.59
CA ARG A 31 4.51 10.30 7.88
C ARG A 31 3.56 10.04 6.70
N MET A 32 3.84 9.02 5.90
CA MET A 32 2.96 8.62 4.80
C MET A 32 1.61 8.11 5.32
N SER A 33 1.61 7.33 6.41
CA SER A 33 0.38 6.86 7.04
C SER A 33 -0.49 8.01 7.54
N ALA A 34 0.11 9.11 8.04
CA ALA A 34 -0.65 10.29 8.45
C ALA A 34 -1.40 10.92 7.27
N VAL A 35 -0.72 11.08 6.12
CA VAL A 35 -1.36 11.56 4.87
C VAL A 35 -2.50 10.62 4.45
N LEU A 36 -2.24 9.31 4.38
CA LEU A 36 -3.27 8.34 4.02
C LEU A 36 -4.46 8.35 4.99
N ARG A 37 -4.23 8.58 6.28
CA ARG A 37 -5.27 8.71 7.30
C ARG A 37 -6.12 9.95 7.11
N ASP A 38 -5.52 11.10 6.79
CA ASP A 38 -6.24 12.35 6.51
C ASP A 38 -7.21 12.22 5.33
N HIS A 39 -6.85 11.37 4.36
CA HIS A 39 -7.71 10.99 3.25
C HIS A 39 -8.62 9.79 3.57
N GLY A 40 -8.59 9.23 4.78
CA GLY A 40 -9.41 8.09 5.20
C GLY A 40 -9.11 6.79 4.47
N LEU A 41 -7.89 6.64 3.95
CA LEU A 41 -7.43 5.46 3.19
C LEU A 41 -6.76 4.42 4.08
N LEU A 42 -6.07 4.84 5.14
CA LEU A 42 -5.37 3.95 6.06
C LEU A 42 -5.38 4.48 7.49
N GLU A 43 -6.00 3.73 8.39
CA GLU A 43 -5.79 3.83 9.84
C GLU A 43 -4.88 2.66 10.27
N PRO A 44 -3.58 2.91 10.52
CA PRO A 44 -2.62 1.87 10.89
C PRO A 44 -3.00 1.13 12.16
N SER A 45 -2.87 -0.19 12.11
CA SER A 45 -3.17 -1.09 13.25
C SER A 45 -2.07 -2.11 13.53
N GLY A 46 -1.21 -2.38 12.53
CA GLY A 46 -0.11 -3.30 12.64
C GLY A 46 0.98 -3.05 11.60
N LEU A 47 2.12 -3.68 11.84
CA LEU A 47 3.23 -3.80 10.91
C LEU A 47 3.39 -5.27 10.55
N GLU A 48 3.64 -5.55 9.28
CA GLU A 48 3.81 -6.89 8.73
C GLU A 48 5.09 -6.92 7.89
N TRP A 49 5.89 -7.98 7.99
CA TRP A 49 7.09 -8.16 7.19
C TRP A 49 7.51 -9.62 7.15
N ASP A 50 8.30 -9.96 6.14
CA ASP A 50 8.95 -11.25 6.02
C ASP A 50 10.43 -11.16 6.43
N TRP A 51 11.00 -12.31 6.78
CA TRP A 51 12.41 -12.42 7.12
C TRP A 51 13.21 -13.01 5.97
N PHE A 52 14.38 -12.44 5.70
CA PHE A 52 15.31 -12.97 4.69
C PHE A 52 16.75 -12.95 5.20
N ILE A 53 17.63 -13.70 4.53
CA ILE A 53 19.08 -13.59 4.71
C ILE A 53 19.69 -13.20 3.37
N PHE A 54 20.53 -12.16 3.37
CA PHE A 54 21.21 -11.71 2.16
C PHE A 54 22.02 -12.84 1.52
N GLY A 55 21.87 -13.02 0.20
CA GLY A 55 22.51 -14.10 -0.56
C GLY A 55 21.88 -15.48 -0.41
N VAL A 56 20.90 -15.66 0.49
CA VAL A 56 20.14 -16.92 0.66
C VAL A 56 18.70 -16.77 0.18
N GLY A 57 18.07 -15.63 0.48
CA GLY A 57 16.68 -15.34 0.15
C GLY A 57 15.74 -15.39 1.36
N GLY A 58 14.43 -15.42 1.07
CA GLY A 58 13.38 -15.45 2.09
C GLY A 58 13.35 -16.73 2.90
N LEU A 59 13.04 -16.62 4.20
CA LEU A 59 13.01 -17.74 5.14
C LEU A 59 11.64 -18.42 5.26
N GLY A 60 10.62 -17.91 4.55
CA GLY A 60 9.23 -18.37 4.71
C GLY A 60 8.64 -18.06 6.09
N LEU A 61 9.26 -17.15 6.83
CA LEU A 61 8.82 -16.68 8.14
C LEU A 61 8.24 -15.28 8.00
N HIS A 62 7.00 -15.14 8.45
CA HIS A 62 6.27 -13.88 8.46
C HIS A 62 6.10 -13.39 9.90
N THR A 63 6.19 -12.08 10.12
CA THR A 63 5.89 -11.47 11.42
C THR A 63 4.84 -10.39 11.27
N ARG A 64 3.85 -10.44 12.17
CA ARG A 64 2.84 -9.40 12.34
C ARG A 64 2.94 -8.83 13.75
N LEU A 65 3.16 -7.53 13.84
CA LEU A 65 3.28 -6.79 15.08
C LEU A 65 2.13 -5.81 15.21
N SER A 66 1.27 -5.98 16.22
CA SER A 66 0.21 -5.01 16.51
C SER A 66 0.81 -3.71 17.08
N LEU A 67 0.29 -2.58 16.59
CA LEU A 67 0.61 -1.26 17.13
C LEU A 67 -0.08 -1.00 18.48
N ALA A 68 -1.24 -1.64 18.74
CA ALA A 68 -2.01 -1.49 19.98
C ALA A 68 -2.24 -0.02 20.42
N GLY A 69 -2.37 0.91 19.46
CA GLY A 69 -2.51 2.35 19.70
C GLY A 69 -1.19 3.12 19.82
N GLY A 70 -0.04 2.45 19.72
CA GLY A 70 1.28 3.07 19.63
C GLY A 70 1.57 3.68 18.26
N ALA A 71 2.47 4.66 18.22
CA ALA A 71 2.93 5.29 16.99
C ALA A 71 3.90 4.35 16.22
N ILE A 72 3.91 4.46 14.90
CA ILE A 72 4.80 3.65 14.03
C ILE A 72 6.27 4.06 14.25
N ASP A 73 6.52 5.35 14.46
CA ASP A 73 7.82 6.00 14.61
C ASP A 73 8.31 6.13 16.06
N ASP A 74 7.68 5.44 17.02
CA ASP A 74 8.22 5.34 18.38
C ASP A 74 9.61 4.68 18.32
N ALA A 75 10.61 5.29 18.97
CA ALA A 75 11.97 4.73 19.05
C ALA A 75 11.99 3.29 19.60
N ARG A 76 11.02 2.91 20.44
CA ARG A 76 10.85 1.53 20.93
C ARG A 76 10.37 0.58 19.84
N GLN A 77 9.70 1.07 18.81
CA GLN A 77 9.12 0.27 17.75
C GLN A 77 10.21 -0.38 16.87
N ALA A 78 11.26 0.36 16.51
CA ALA A 78 12.42 -0.19 15.81
C ALA A 78 13.07 -1.33 16.63
N GLN A 79 13.23 -1.12 17.93
CA GLN A 79 13.76 -2.15 18.83
C GLN A 79 12.85 -3.39 18.88
N ARG A 80 11.53 -3.22 18.96
CA ARG A 80 10.56 -4.32 18.94
C ARG A 80 10.64 -5.13 17.64
N VAL A 81 10.74 -4.45 16.49
CA VAL A 81 10.90 -5.11 15.18
C VAL A 81 12.17 -5.97 15.18
N VAL A 82 13.32 -5.43 15.62
CA VAL A 82 14.57 -6.18 15.72
C VAL A 82 14.47 -7.35 16.71
N GLN A 83 13.79 -7.17 17.84
CA GLN A 83 13.59 -8.21 18.85
C GLN A 83 12.67 -9.35 18.39
N CYS A 84 11.89 -9.14 17.33
CA CYS A 84 11.09 -10.20 16.72
C CYS A 84 11.92 -11.15 15.85
N ARG A 85 13.23 -10.91 15.68
CA ARG A 85 14.11 -11.77 14.87
C ARG A 85 14.01 -13.22 15.32
N PRO A 86 13.74 -14.17 14.40
CA PRO A 86 13.67 -15.59 14.72
C PRO A 86 14.98 -16.09 15.35
N ALA A 87 14.91 -16.74 16.52
CA ALA A 87 16.09 -17.19 17.25
C ALA A 87 16.96 -18.20 16.46
N GLY A 88 16.35 -18.96 15.53
CA GLY A 88 17.08 -19.88 14.64
C GLY A 88 17.83 -19.21 13.49
N PHE A 89 17.64 -17.89 13.29
CA PHE A 89 18.20 -17.14 12.17
C PHE A 89 18.74 -15.77 12.65
N PRO A 90 19.88 -15.75 13.37
CA PRO A 90 20.43 -14.54 14.00
C PRO A 90 20.83 -13.45 12.99
N ASP A 91 21.10 -13.82 11.74
CA ASP A 91 21.46 -12.92 10.64
C ASP A 91 20.25 -12.51 9.79
N ALA A 92 19.03 -12.91 10.17
CA ALA A 92 17.83 -12.55 9.44
C ALA A 92 17.56 -11.03 9.49
N GLN A 93 17.23 -10.49 8.33
CA GLN A 93 16.89 -9.10 8.11
C GLN A 93 15.41 -8.95 7.78
N VAL A 94 14.90 -7.76 8.07
CA VAL A 94 13.51 -7.37 7.80
C VAL A 94 13.42 -7.02 6.32
N SER A 95 12.48 -7.63 5.60
CA SER A 95 12.10 -7.24 4.25
C SER A 95 11.39 -5.88 4.26
N ASP A 96 10.65 -5.58 3.20
CA ASP A 96 9.75 -4.44 3.21
C ASP A 96 8.72 -4.56 4.34
N ILE A 97 8.39 -3.41 4.92
CA ILE A 97 7.47 -3.28 6.04
C ILE A 97 6.12 -2.82 5.49
N LEU A 98 5.15 -3.71 5.54
CA LEU A 98 3.74 -3.40 5.26
C LEU A 98 3.11 -2.76 6.50
N VAL A 99 2.56 -1.56 6.34
CA VAL A 99 1.67 -0.93 7.31
C VAL A 99 0.24 -1.40 7.04
N SER A 100 -0.28 -2.27 7.91
CA SER A 100 -1.63 -2.82 7.75
C SER A 100 -2.66 -2.11 8.64
N GLY A 101 -3.85 -1.88 8.08
CA GLY A 101 -4.85 -1.05 8.71
C GLY A 101 -6.21 -1.11 8.05
N VAL A 102 -7.13 -0.29 8.53
CA VAL A 102 -8.48 -0.17 7.97
C VAL A 102 -8.59 1.14 7.22
N GLY A 103 -9.12 1.09 5.99
CA GLY A 103 -9.53 2.27 5.24
C GLY A 103 -11.05 2.39 5.18
N THR A 104 -11.53 3.52 4.67
CA THR A 104 -12.95 3.73 4.38
C THR A 104 -13.14 4.05 2.90
N TRP A 105 -14.14 3.43 2.28
CA TRP A 105 -14.61 3.80 0.94
C TRP A 105 -16.11 4.12 0.98
N LEU A 106 -16.60 4.80 -0.06
CA LEU A 106 -17.99 5.22 -0.19
C LEU A 106 -18.69 4.35 -1.24
N ASP A 107 -19.80 3.73 -0.87
CA ASP A 107 -20.63 2.99 -1.83
C ASP A 107 -21.44 3.92 -2.76
N ALA A 108 -22.25 3.32 -3.65
CA ALA A 108 -23.03 4.05 -4.64
C ALA A 108 -24.05 5.02 -4.00
N GLU A 109 -24.48 4.75 -2.77
CA GLU A 109 -25.35 5.63 -1.99
C GLU A 109 -24.56 6.68 -1.19
N GLY A 110 -23.23 6.61 -1.19
CA GLY A 110 -22.36 7.48 -0.40
C GLY A 110 -22.22 7.04 1.06
N LYS A 111 -22.61 5.81 1.41
CA LYS A 111 -22.43 5.28 2.75
C LYS A 111 -21.00 4.82 2.95
N HIS A 112 -20.46 5.12 4.13
CA HIS A 112 -19.12 4.72 4.53
C HIS A 112 -19.05 3.21 4.75
N ARG A 113 -18.08 2.58 4.09
CA ARG A 113 -17.72 1.16 4.22
C ARG A 113 -16.30 1.05 4.73
N ARG A 114 -16.09 0.31 5.80
CA ARG A 114 -14.76 0.05 6.36
C ARG A 114 -14.21 -1.24 5.75
N GLU A 115 -12.95 -1.20 5.34
CA GLU A 115 -12.29 -2.35 4.70
C GLU A 115 -10.86 -2.49 5.23
N HIS A 116 -10.47 -3.72 5.56
CA HIS A 116 -9.09 -3.98 5.96
C HIS A 116 -8.21 -4.06 4.71
N ARG A 117 -7.03 -3.42 4.75
CA ARG A 117 -6.14 -3.33 3.58
C ARG A 117 -6.87 -2.77 2.35
N LEU A 118 -7.62 -1.69 2.57
CA LEU A 118 -8.23 -0.91 1.50
C LEU A 118 -7.15 -0.39 0.53
N VAL A 119 -6.07 0.12 1.12
CA VAL A 119 -4.78 0.40 0.51
C VAL A 119 -3.70 -0.32 1.32
N GLU A 120 -2.56 -0.56 0.69
CA GLU A 120 -1.37 -1.10 1.33
C GLU A 120 -0.24 -0.12 1.17
N LEU A 121 0.38 0.24 2.29
CA LEU A 121 1.60 1.05 2.31
C LEU A 121 2.75 0.15 2.70
N THR A 122 3.72 0.02 1.82
CA THR A 122 4.94 -0.76 2.02
C THR A 122 6.13 0.18 2.02
N VAL A 123 7.07 0.01 2.94
CA VAL A 123 8.32 0.81 3.00
C VAL A 123 9.50 -0.13 3.15
N SER A 124 10.46 -0.05 2.23
CA SER A 124 11.65 -0.90 2.21
C SER A 124 12.78 -0.28 3.04
N PRO A 125 13.27 -0.95 4.10
CA PRO A 125 14.39 -0.45 4.88
C PRO A 125 15.77 -0.78 4.26
N ASP A 126 15.82 -1.27 3.01
CA ASP A 126 17.04 -1.76 2.36
C ASP A 126 18.18 -0.75 2.44
N SER A 127 19.37 -1.23 2.78
CA SER A 127 20.60 -0.44 2.84
C SER A 127 21.04 0.21 1.52
N ILE A 128 20.58 -0.30 0.38
CA ILE A 128 20.94 0.20 -0.96
C ILE A 128 20.17 1.49 -1.28
N GLY A 129 18.92 1.57 -0.83
CA GLY A 129 18.04 2.71 -1.05
C GLY A 129 16.74 2.53 -0.30
N LEU A 130 16.24 3.61 0.27
CA LEU A 130 14.92 3.62 0.92
C LEU A 130 13.87 3.76 -0.20
N SER A 131 12.87 2.91 -0.23
CA SER A 131 11.74 3.05 -1.14
C SER A 131 10.41 2.88 -0.42
N ALA A 132 9.35 3.40 -1.01
CA ALA A 132 8.00 3.20 -0.52
C ALA A 132 7.04 2.91 -1.66
N GLU A 133 5.99 2.16 -1.38
CA GLU A 133 4.95 1.82 -2.33
C GLU A 133 3.57 1.98 -1.70
N VAL A 134 2.63 2.54 -2.45
CA VAL A 134 1.20 2.47 -2.14
C VAL A 134 0.54 1.61 -3.21
N ALA A 135 -0.11 0.53 -2.80
CA ALA A 135 -0.82 -0.39 -3.70
C ALA A 135 -2.31 -0.46 -3.35
N VAL A 136 -3.15 -0.62 -4.37
CA VAL A 136 -4.60 -0.77 -4.24
C VAL A 136 -5.08 -2.02 -4.96
N PHE A 137 -6.07 -2.71 -4.38
CA PHE A 137 -6.51 -4.04 -4.82
C PHE A 137 -8.01 -4.11 -5.09
N HIS A 138 -8.71 -2.99 -4.96
CA HIS A 138 -10.16 -2.95 -5.05
C HIS A 138 -10.61 -2.26 -6.33
N ASP A 139 -11.66 -2.78 -6.94
CA ASP A 139 -12.30 -2.20 -8.12
C ASP A 139 -12.89 -0.79 -7.91
N ILE A 140 -13.15 -0.38 -6.65
CA ILE A 140 -13.78 0.89 -6.27
C ILE A 140 -13.09 2.16 -6.79
N TRP A 141 -11.84 2.04 -7.26
CA TRP A 141 -11.04 3.16 -7.76
C TRP A 141 -11.18 3.37 -9.26
N GLY A 142 -11.75 2.40 -9.99
CA GLY A 142 -11.96 2.44 -11.44
C GLY A 142 -13.43 2.63 -11.81
N GLU A 143 -13.71 2.84 -13.10
CA GLU A 143 -15.07 3.04 -13.62
C GLU A 143 -15.88 1.74 -13.75
N PHE A 144 -15.22 0.58 -13.70
CA PHE A 144 -15.81 -0.74 -13.87
C PHE A 144 -15.43 -1.67 -12.72
N ASP A 145 -16.39 -2.47 -12.27
CA ASP A 145 -16.14 -3.52 -11.29
C ASP A 145 -15.41 -4.71 -11.93
N PHE A 146 -14.93 -5.67 -11.11
CA PHE A 146 -14.26 -6.86 -11.65
C PHE A 146 -15.17 -7.81 -12.45
N ARG A 147 -16.48 -7.52 -12.59
CA ARG A 147 -17.42 -8.23 -13.49
C ARG A 147 -17.61 -7.48 -14.81
N GLY A 148 -16.82 -6.43 -15.03
CA GLY A 148 -16.92 -5.54 -16.18
C GLY A 148 -18.16 -4.64 -16.15
N GLN A 149 -18.88 -4.55 -15.03
CA GLN A 149 -20.06 -3.69 -14.93
C GLN A 149 -19.64 -2.25 -14.57
N PRO A 150 -20.17 -1.24 -15.26
CA PRO A 150 -19.88 0.14 -14.92
C PRO A 150 -20.44 0.48 -13.53
N HIS A 151 -19.64 1.13 -12.70
CA HIS A 151 -20.03 1.65 -11.38
C HIS A 151 -19.50 3.08 -11.15
N PRO A 152 -19.81 4.02 -12.08
CA PRO A 152 -19.23 5.38 -12.08
C PRO A 152 -19.54 6.16 -10.79
N ASP A 153 -20.66 5.86 -10.14
CA ASP A 153 -21.04 6.45 -8.86
C ASP A 153 -20.08 6.08 -7.72
N VAL A 154 -19.55 4.85 -7.72
CA VAL A 154 -18.51 4.44 -6.76
C VAL A 154 -17.19 5.10 -7.12
N CYS A 155 -16.79 5.04 -8.40
CA CYS A 155 -15.55 5.65 -8.90
C CYS A 155 -15.46 7.14 -8.52
N LYS A 156 -16.49 7.93 -8.87
CA LYS A 156 -16.56 9.37 -8.65
C LYS A 156 -16.40 9.78 -7.18
N ARG A 157 -16.76 8.89 -6.26
CA ARG A 157 -16.64 9.14 -4.82
C ARG A 157 -15.30 8.75 -4.24
N ASN A 158 -14.60 7.78 -4.84
CA ASN A 158 -13.38 7.20 -4.27
C ASN A 158 -12.11 7.57 -5.03
N ALA A 159 -12.12 7.55 -6.36
CA ALA A 159 -10.94 7.84 -7.18
C ALA A 159 -10.32 9.23 -6.88
N PRO A 160 -11.10 10.32 -6.71
CA PRO A 160 -10.51 11.62 -6.36
C PRO A 160 -9.82 11.65 -4.99
N ARG A 161 -10.26 10.82 -4.04
CA ARG A 161 -9.62 10.71 -2.71
C ARG A 161 -8.26 10.04 -2.81
N LEU A 162 -8.16 8.96 -3.59
CA LEU A 162 -6.89 8.30 -3.88
C LEU A 162 -5.95 9.27 -4.58
N ALA A 163 -6.42 9.96 -5.63
CA ALA A 163 -5.61 10.91 -6.38
C ALA A 163 -5.06 12.04 -5.50
N ALA A 164 -5.91 12.63 -4.64
CA ALA A 164 -5.49 13.67 -3.72
C ALA A 164 -4.46 13.18 -2.68
N ALA A 165 -4.60 11.94 -2.19
CA ALA A 165 -3.65 11.36 -1.27
C ALA A 165 -2.28 11.13 -1.92
N LEU A 166 -2.25 10.61 -3.17
CA LEU A 166 -1.00 10.41 -3.90
C LEU A 166 -0.29 11.73 -4.20
N GLN A 167 -1.02 12.78 -4.58
CA GLN A 167 -0.46 14.13 -4.75
C GLN A 167 0.10 14.72 -3.45
N ALA A 168 -0.57 14.46 -2.32
CA ALA A 168 -0.10 14.87 -1.01
C ALA A 168 1.15 14.09 -0.60
N LEU A 169 1.26 12.81 -0.97
CA LEU A 169 2.46 12.00 -0.77
C LEU A 169 3.63 12.51 -1.63
N ASP A 170 3.42 12.80 -2.91
CA ASP A 170 4.44 13.43 -3.76
C ASP A 170 4.96 14.73 -3.14
N SER A 171 4.04 15.57 -2.63
CA SER A 171 4.39 16.83 -1.97
C SER A 171 5.16 16.61 -0.66
N LEU A 172 4.78 15.59 0.11
CA LEU A 172 5.45 15.19 1.35
C LEU A 172 6.88 14.70 1.09
N LEU A 173 7.04 13.87 0.07
CA LEU A 173 8.28 13.15 -0.27
C LEU A 173 9.21 13.99 -1.15
N GLY A 174 8.69 15.02 -1.82
CA GLY A 174 9.45 15.92 -2.69
C GLY A 174 9.78 15.33 -4.06
N VAL A 175 9.25 14.15 -4.37
CA VAL A 175 9.44 13.41 -5.62
C VAL A 175 8.12 12.80 -6.07
N ALA A 176 7.89 12.74 -7.37
CA ALA A 176 6.70 12.12 -7.93
C ALA A 176 6.84 10.59 -7.93
N ALA A 177 5.74 9.89 -7.64
CA ALA A 177 5.72 8.44 -7.73
C ALA A 177 5.89 7.96 -9.18
N GLU A 178 6.61 6.86 -9.35
CA GLU A 178 6.58 6.07 -10.58
C GLU A 178 5.40 5.09 -10.52
N PRO A 179 4.58 4.99 -11.59
CA PRO A 179 3.56 3.96 -11.68
C PRO A 179 4.20 2.56 -11.64
N GLY A 180 3.67 1.69 -10.78
CA GLY A 180 4.06 0.28 -10.75
C GLY A 180 3.66 -0.49 -12.00
N GLU A 181 4.08 -1.76 -12.03
CA GLU A 181 3.81 -2.65 -13.16
C GLU A 181 2.30 -2.90 -13.37
N ALA A 182 1.92 -3.12 -14.62
CA ALA A 182 0.53 -3.47 -14.93
C ALA A 182 0.24 -4.92 -14.51
N THR A 183 -0.95 -5.15 -13.96
CA THR A 183 -1.46 -6.49 -13.66
C THR A 183 -2.67 -6.81 -14.53
N TYR A 184 -3.20 -8.03 -14.40
CA TYR A 184 -4.47 -8.39 -15.02
C TYR A 184 -5.66 -7.57 -14.50
N PHE A 185 -5.53 -6.97 -13.31
CA PHE A 185 -6.61 -6.21 -12.66
C PHE A 185 -6.58 -4.71 -12.96
N GLY A 186 -5.49 -4.20 -13.54
CA GLY A 186 -5.39 -2.81 -13.93
C GLY A 186 -3.96 -2.32 -14.09
N ARG A 187 -3.85 -1.02 -14.32
CA ARG A 187 -2.58 -0.30 -14.44
C ARG A 187 -2.73 1.08 -13.82
N ALA A 188 -1.71 1.53 -13.10
CA ALA A 188 -1.63 2.92 -12.64
C ALA A 188 -1.45 3.89 -13.83
N GLU A 189 -2.22 4.97 -13.85
CA GLU A 189 -2.08 6.07 -14.81
C GLU A 189 -2.22 7.41 -14.07
N GLY A 190 -1.12 8.17 -14.02
CA GLY A 190 -1.05 9.36 -13.18
C GLY A 190 -1.37 9.02 -11.72
N TYR A 191 -2.40 9.66 -11.18
CA TYR A 191 -2.87 9.47 -9.79
C TYR A 191 -4.12 8.60 -9.67
N GLY A 192 -4.38 7.73 -10.65
CA GLY A 192 -5.55 6.86 -10.68
C GLY A 192 -5.29 5.54 -11.41
N ILE A 193 -6.36 4.79 -11.64
CA ILE A 193 -6.32 3.56 -12.43
C ILE A 193 -6.71 3.89 -13.87
N GLN A 194 -5.93 3.38 -14.83
CA GLN A 194 -6.24 3.49 -16.24
C GLN A 194 -7.61 2.88 -16.55
N VAL A 195 -8.40 3.56 -17.38
CA VAL A 195 -9.67 3.02 -17.85
C VAL A 195 -9.38 1.80 -18.75
N PRO A 196 -9.97 0.62 -18.48
CA PRO A 196 -9.71 -0.56 -19.29
C PRO A 196 -10.30 -0.42 -20.69
N GLU A 197 -9.90 -1.32 -21.60
CA GLU A 197 -10.56 -1.41 -22.91
C GLU A 197 -12.03 -1.81 -22.72
N VAL A 198 -12.94 -1.01 -23.28
CA VAL A 198 -14.39 -1.18 -23.14
C VAL A 198 -14.95 -1.81 -24.41
N LEU A 199 -15.60 -2.96 -24.26
CA LEU A 199 -16.30 -3.67 -25.34
C LEU A 199 -17.80 -3.74 -25.01
N ASP A 200 -18.63 -3.25 -25.92
CA ASP A 200 -20.09 -3.19 -25.76
C ASP A 200 -20.56 -2.53 -24.44
N GLY A 201 -19.84 -1.48 -24.00
CA GLY A 201 -20.14 -0.74 -22.78
C GLY A 201 -19.77 -1.45 -21.48
N ARG A 202 -18.99 -2.54 -21.57
CA ARG A 202 -18.50 -3.31 -20.42
C ARG A 202 -16.99 -3.32 -20.38
N GLY A 203 -16.44 -3.31 -19.17
CA GLY A 203 -15.03 -3.62 -18.92
C GLY A 203 -14.77 -5.13 -18.99
N PRO A 204 -13.52 -5.55 -18.81
CA PRO A 204 -13.18 -6.97 -18.73
C PRO A 204 -13.88 -7.62 -17.52
N ASP A 205 -14.39 -8.84 -17.71
CA ASP A 205 -14.84 -9.70 -16.62
C ASP A 205 -13.62 -10.49 -16.13
N LEU A 206 -13.21 -10.20 -14.90
CA LEU A 206 -12.02 -10.75 -14.25
C LEU A 206 -12.37 -11.76 -13.16
N THR A 207 -13.62 -12.21 -13.09
CA THR A 207 -14.10 -13.08 -12.01
C THR A 207 -13.48 -14.47 -11.99
N ASP A 208 -12.88 -14.92 -13.09
CA ASP A 208 -12.13 -16.17 -13.19
C ASP A 208 -10.74 -16.09 -12.52
N LEU A 209 -10.24 -14.88 -12.27
CA LEU A 209 -8.95 -14.60 -11.64
C LEU A 209 -9.06 -14.23 -10.15
N LEU A 210 -10.26 -14.20 -9.58
CA LEU A 210 -10.56 -13.75 -8.21
C LEU A 210 -10.60 -14.87 -7.16
#